data_AF-A0A8S9J109-F1
#
_entry.id   AF-A0A8S9J109-F1
#
_cell.length_a   1.000
_cell.length_b   1.000
_cell.length_c   1.000
_cell.angle_alpha   90.00
_cell.angle_beta   90.00
_cell.angle_gamma   90.00
#
_symmetry.space_group_name_H-M   'P 1'
#
loop_
_entity.id
_entity.type
_entity.pdbx_description
1 polymer ?
#
loop_
_entity_poly.entity_id
_entity_poly.type
_entity_poly.pdbx_seq_one_letter_code
_entity_poly.pdbx_strand_id
1 'polypeptide(L)'
;MIRSFASSETNSGEAEEESWELVEYDASFDYLCNLSPHRFQALYASKLPQSITGEEFMETYGDHGDSVTTIDRKGTYHIMAPTKHPIYENFRVQAFKALLTATPSEEQVIGLGELMYQCHNSYSACGLGSDGTDRLVRLVQKMEKLKHSKTENGTLYGAKITGGGSGGTVCVIGRSSLRSSEQILEIQRKYKEATGFMPYVFEGSSPGAGKFGYLKIRKNSAPPST
;
A
#
# COMPACT_ATOMS: atom_id res chain seq x y z
N MET A 1 -11.90 -44.01 -10.40
CA MET A 1 -13.02 -44.47 -9.56
C MET A 1 -12.75 -43.96 -8.15
N ILE A 2 -13.15 -42.73 -7.87
CA ILE A 2 -12.93 -42.08 -6.57
C ILE A 2 -14.25 -42.19 -5.80
N ARG A 3 -14.17 -42.77 -4.61
CA ARG A 3 -15.30 -43.09 -3.74
C ARG A 3 -16.02 -41.81 -3.35
N SER A 4 -17.35 -41.85 -3.52
CA SER A 4 -18.31 -40.93 -2.91
C SER A 4 -18.04 -40.89 -1.39
N PHE A 5 -17.76 -39.69 -0.88
CA PHE A 5 -17.85 -39.43 0.54
C PHE A 5 -19.31 -39.19 0.88
N ALA A 6 -19.76 -39.93 1.88
CA ALA A 6 -21.07 -39.82 2.48
C ALA A 6 -21.31 -38.38 2.95
N SER A 7 -22.52 -37.91 2.74
CA SER A 7 -23.08 -36.71 3.34
C SER A 7 -22.99 -36.81 4.86
N SER A 8 -22.03 -36.09 5.46
CA SER A 8 -22.21 -35.62 6.83
C SER A 8 -23.25 -34.49 6.75
N GLU A 9 -24.45 -34.74 7.25
CA GLU A 9 -25.37 -33.69 7.65
C GLU A 9 -24.67 -32.86 8.74
N THR A 10 -23.86 -31.89 8.32
CA THR A 10 -23.33 -30.85 9.20
C THR A 10 -24.50 -30.01 9.65
N ASN A 11 -24.68 -29.97 10.97
CA ASN A 11 -25.75 -29.32 11.70
C ASN A 11 -25.84 -27.85 11.28
N SER A 12 -26.87 -27.49 10.50
CA SER A 12 -27.01 -26.15 9.91
C SER A 12 -27.09 -25.04 10.95
N GLY A 13 -27.57 -25.34 12.17
CA GLY A 13 -27.65 -24.39 13.27
C GLY A 13 -26.29 -24.03 13.87
N GLU A 14 -25.36 -24.98 14.02
CA GLU A 14 -24.01 -24.72 14.55
C GLU A 14 -23.17 -23.91 13.58
N ALA A 15 -23.27 -24.19 12.27
CA ALA A 15 -22.59 -23.43 11.23
C ALA A 15 -23.14 -21.99 11.11
N GLU A 16 -24.43 -21.79 11.38
CA GLU A 16 -25.05 -20.47 11.43
C GLU A 16 -24.61 -19.68 12.67
N GLU A 17 -24.59 -20.31 13.87
CA GLU A 17 -24.10 -19.69 15.10
C GLU A 17 -22.62 -19.30 15.04
N GLU A 18 -21.73 -20.19 14.57
CA GLU A 18 -20.30 -19.87 14.37
C GLU A 18 -20.12 -18.73 13.35
N SER A 19 -20.95 -18.68 12.31
CA SER A 19 -20.95 -17.58 11.34
C SER A 19 -21.37 -16.25 11.99
N TRP A 20 -22.33 -16.26 12.91
CA TRP A 20 -22.79 -15.05 13.61
C TRP A 20 -21.74 -14.52 14.61
N GLU A 21 -21.13 -15.38 15.42
CA GLU A 21 -20.06 -15.00 16.35
C GLU A 21 -18.87 -14.35 15.63
N LEU A 22 -18.51 -14.90 14.47
CA LEU A 22 -17.45 -14.35 13.62
C LEU A 22 -17.81 -12.96 13.07
N VAL A 23 -19.09 -12.69 12.78
CA VAL A 23 -19.55 -11.38 12.30
C VAL A 23 -19.56 -10.36 13.44
N GLU A 24 -19.96 -10.75 14.65
CA GLU A 24 -19.87 -9.90 15.83
C GLU A 24 -18.42 -9.54 16.17
N TYR A 25 -17.51 -10.50 16.04
CA TYR A 25 -16.08 -10.25 16.22
C TYR A 25 -15.55 -9.21 15.23
N ASP A 26 -15.91 -9.32 13.95
CA ASP A 26 -15.53 -8.32 12.94
C ASP A 26 -16.12 -6.94 13.24
N ALA A 27 -17.35 -6.88 13.76
CA ALA A 27 -18.02 -5.64 14.12
C ALA A 27 -17.34 -4.91 15.30
N SER A 28 -16.52 -5.62 16.09
CA SER A 28 -15.75 -5.04 17.19
C SER A 28 -14.47 -4.31 16.75
N PHE A 29 -14.10 -4.36 15.46
CA PHE A 29 -12.87 -3.72 14.99
C PHE A 29 -13.00 -2.21 14.86
N ASP A 30 -12.07 -1.48 15.49
CA ASP A 30 -11.96 -0.02 15.36
C ASP A 30 -11.43 0.45 13.99
N TYR A 31 -10.74 -0.44 13.26
CA TYR A 31 -10.08 -0.11 12.00
C TYR A 31 -10.28 -1.19 10.93
N LEU A 32 -10.60 -0.78 9.70
CA LEU A 32 -10.76 -1.69 8.56
C LEU A 32 -9.55 -2.57 8.32
N CYS A 33 -8.32 -2.09 8.56
CA CYS A 33 -7.10 -2.87 8.35
C CYS A 33 -6.99 -4.11 9.25
N ASN A 34 -7.79 -4.21 10.32
CA ASN A 34 -7.84 -5.41 11.18
C ASN A 34 -8.67 -6.54 10.54
N LEU A 35 -9.54 -6.21 9.58
CA LEU A 35 -10.27 -7.21 8.81
C LEU A 35 -9.31 -7.91 7.84
N SER A 36 -9.37 -9.24 7.78
CA SER A 36 -8.54 -9.99 6.85
C SER A 36 -9.14 -10.03 5.43
N PRO A 37 -8.32 -10.14 4.36
CA PRO A 37 -8.82 -10.12 2.98
C PRO A 37 -9.86 -11.21 2.66
N HIS A 38 -9.71 -12.41 3.22
CA HIS A 38 -10.65 -13.51 2.94
C HIS A 38 -12.03 -13.24 3.52
N ARG A 39 -12.10 -12.67 4.73
CA ARG A 39 -13.35 -12.28 5.39
C ARG A 39 -14.05 -11.17 4.63
N PHE A 40 -13.29 -10.13 4.27
CA PHE A 40 -13.80 -9.05 3.43
C PHE A 40 -14.42 -9.56 2.13
N GLN A 41 -13.68 -10.41 1.41
CA GLN A 41 -14.12 -10.93 0.11
C GLN A 41 -15.36 -11.83 0.20
N ALA A 42 -15.44 -12.65 1.24
CA ALA A 42 -16.54 -13.61 1.42
C ALA A 42 -17.83 -12.94 1.89
N LEU A 43 -17.74 -11.97 2.82
CA LEU A 43 -18.90 -11.51 3.58
C LEU A 43 -19.35 -10.08 3.27
N TYR A 44 -18.45 -9.21 2.82
CA TYR A 44 -18.68 -7.76 2.76
C TYR A 44 -18.54 -7.17 1.35
N ALA A 45 -17.61 -7.68 0.54
CA ALA A 45 -17.29 -7.09 -0.77
C ALA A 45 -18.48 -7.01 -1.74
N SER A 46 -19.42 -7.96 -1.68
CA SER A 46 -20.63 -7.96 -2.52
C SER A 46 -21.73 -7.03 -2.01
N LYS A 47 -21.65 -6.59 -0.74
CA LYS A 47 -22.66 -5.75 -0.08
C LYS A 47 -22.35 -4.26 -0.19
N LEU A 48 -21.10 -3.90 -0.52
CA LEU A 48 -20.67 -2.52 -0.60
C LEU A 48 -20.89 -1.94 -2.00
N PRO A 49 -21.42 -0.71 -2.11
CA PRO A 49 -21.55 -0.03 -3.39
C PRO A 49 -20.17 0.38 -3.93
N GLN A 50 -20.08 0.69 -5.22
CA GLN A 50 -18.86 1.26 -5.80
C GLN A 50 -18.63 2.71 -5.34
N SER A 51 -19.71 3.48 -5.22
CA SER A 51 -19.71 4.87 -4.79
C SER A 51 -21.03 5.23 -4.10
N ILE A 52 -21.03 6.33 -3.35
CA ILE A 52 -22.19 6.92 -2.71
C ILE A 52 -22.11 8.45 -2.84
N THR A 53 -23.24 9.14 -2.92
CA THR A 53 -23.24 10.61 -2.82
C THR A 53 -23.08 11.07 -1.38
N GLY A 54 -22.57 12.27 -1.17
CA GLY A 54 -22.50 12.87 0.16
C GLY A 54 -23.90 13.03 0.77
N GLU A 55 -24.90 13.38 -0.03
CA GLU A 55 -26.30 13.48 0.41
C GLU A 55 -26.83 12.15 0.95
N GLU A 56 -26.74 11.07 0.16
CA GLU A 56 -27.18 9.72 0.59
C GLU A 56 -26.43 9.25 1.84
N PHE A 57 -25.13 9.53 1.94
CA PHE A 57 -24.34 9.18 3.12
C PHE A 57 -24.86 9.92 4.36
N MET A 58 -25.08 11.24 4.25
CA MET A 58 -25.55 12.04 5.37
C MET A 58 -26.96 11.64 5.82
N GLU A 59 -27.84 11.29 4.88
CA GLU A 59 -29.19 10.81 5.19
C GLU A 59 -29.17 9.45 5.90
N THR A 60 -28.25 8.57 5.52
CA THR A 60 -28.18 7.19 6.04
C THR A 60 -27.38 7.09 7.33
N TYR A 61 -26.23 7.77 7.40
CA TYR A 61 -25.21 7.59 8.44
C TYR A 61 -24.96 8.84 9.28
N GLY A 62 -25.48 10.00 8.88
CA GLY A 62 -25.25 11.25 9.60
C GLY A 62 -23.88 11.84 9.30
N ASP A 63 -22.90 11.61 10.16
CA ASP A 63 -21.55 12.18 10.05
C ASP A 63 -20.48 11.08 10.10
N HIS A 64 -19.30 11.35 9.57
CA HIS A 64 -18.15 10.45 9.59
C HIS A 64 -17.25 10.58 10.83
N GLY A 65 -17.48 11.58 11.70
CA GLY A 65 -16.70 11.76 12.94
C GLY A 65 -15.26 12.27 12.78
N ASP A 66 -14.81 12.56 11.55
CA ASP A 66 -13.52 13.21 11.30
C ASP A 66 -13.61 14.73 11.55
N SER A 67 -12.79 15.23 12.49
CA SER A 67 -12.70 16.65 12.83
C SER A 67 -12.00 17.53 11.80
N VAL A 68 -11.29 16.93 10.83
CA VAL A 68 -10.46 17.65 9.85
C VAL A 68 -11.19 17.85 8.52
N THR A 69 -12.14 16.98 8.20
CA THR A 69 -12.86 17.00 6.91
C THR A 69 -14.36 17.23 7.09
N THR A 70 -15.03 17.59 6.00
CA THR A 70 -16.49 17.74 5.95
C THR A 70 -17.00 17.08 4.69
N ILE A 71 -18.16 16.44 4.79
CA ILE A 71 -18.82 15.79 3.66
C ILE A 71 -19.49 16.86 2.79
N ASP A 72 -19.06 16.97 1.54
CA ASP A 72 -19.78 17.72 0.52
C ASP A 72 -20.97 16.89 0.04
N ARG A 73 -22.18 17.38 0.33
CA ARG A 73 -23.42 16.71 -0.07
C ARG A 73 -23.53 16.50 -1.58
N LYS A 74 -22.94 17.39 -2.37
CA LYS A 74 -22.96 17.30 -3.84
C LYS A 74 -21.83 16.43 -4.40
N GLY A 75 -20.89 16.02 -3.54
CA GLY A 75 -19.77 15.16 -3.91
C GLY A 75 -20.21 13.71 -4.09
N THR A 76 -19.49 12.98 -4.95
CA THR A 76 -19.60 11.53 -5.08
C THR A 76 -18.31 10.90 -4.55
N TYR A 77 -18.46 9.97 -3.62
CA TYR A 77 -17.35 9.32 -2.91
C TYR A 77 -17.22 7.86 -3.34
N HIS A 78 -16.00 7.44 -3.69
CA HIS A 78 -15.70 6.04 -3.95
C HIS A 78 -15.66 5.25 -2.62
N ILE A 79 -16.34 4.11 -2.58
CA ILE A 79 -16.42 3.27 -1.37
C ILE A 79 -15.54 2.04 -1.52
N MET A 80 -15.66 1.33 -2.65
CA MET A 80 -15.05 0.01 -2.81
C MET A 80 -13.51 0.03 -2.72
N ALA A 81 -12.86 0.89 -3.50
CA ALA A 81 -11.39 0.94 -3.54
C ALA A 81 -10.79 1.44 -2.21
N PRO A 82 -11.28 2.56 -1.63
CA PRO A 82 -10.80 3.03 -0.32
C PRO A 82 -11.08 2.05 0.83
N THR A 83 -12.15 1.25 0.76
CA THR A 83 -12.40 0.18 1.75
C THR A 83 -11.41 -0.97 1.59
N LYS A 84 -11.19 -1.43 0.35
CA LYS A 84 -10.24 -2.51 0.04
C LYS A 84 -8.81 -2.14 0.43
N HIS A 85 -8.39 -0.91 0.16
CA HIS A 85 -6.99 -0.53 0.30
C HIS A 85 -6.37 -0.87 1.67
N PRO A 86 -6.89 -0.39 2.83
CA PRO A 86 -6.29 -0.65 4.13
C PRO A 86 -6.31 -2.15 4.52
N ILE A 87 -7.36 -2.88 4.13
CA ILE A 87 -7.52 -4.33 4.38
C ILE A 87 -6.40 -5.11 3.69
N TYR A 88 -6.30 -4.95 2.37
CA TYR A 88 -5.32 -5.71 1.58
C TYR A 88 -3.91 -5.17 1.77
N GLU A 89 -3.74 -3.86 2.00
CA GLU A 89 -2.42 -3.28 2.27
C GLU A 89 -1.84 -3.78 3.58
N ASN A 90 -2.62 -3.90 4.65
CA ASN A 90 -2.12 -4.46 5.90
C ASN A 90 -1.64 -5.92 5.70
N PHE A 91 -2.40 -6.74 4.98
CA PHE A 91 -1.94 -8.08 4.62
C PHE A 91 -0.64 -8.06 3.81
N ARG A 92 -0.53 -7.19 2.79
CA ARG A 92 0.71 -7.02 2.01
C ARG A 92 1.88 -6.59 2.89
N VAL A 93 1.66 -5.70 3.87
CA VAL A 93 2.71 -5.26 4.82
C VAL A 93 3.20 -6.43 5.67
N GLN A 94 2.30 -7.27 6.20
CA GLN A 94 2.70 -8.46 6.97
C GLN A 94 3.44 -9.47 6.10
N ALA A 95 2.98 -9.70 4.87
CA ALA A 95 3.66 -10.57 3.91
C ALA A 95 5.04 -10.03 3.52
N PHE A 96 5.16 -8.72 3.27
CA PHE A 96 6.41 -8.05 2.95
C PHE A 96 7.41 -8.16 4.11
N LYS A 97 6.95 -7.95 5.36
CA LYS A 97 7.76 -8.15 6.57
C LYS A 97 8.27 -9.59 6.69
N ALA A 98 7.41 -10.58 6.48
CA ALA A 98 7.80 -11.98 6.53
C ALA A 98 8.87 -12.30 5.45
N LEU A 99 8.66 -11.82 4.22
CA LEU A 99 9.62 -11.99 3.12
C LEU A 99 10.96 -11.31 3.41
N LEU A 100 10.98 -10.11 4.01
CA LEU A 100 12.23 -9.44 4.39
C LEU A 100 13.08 -10.27 5.37
N THR A 101 12.44 -11.08 6.22
CA THR A 101 13.12 -11.94 7.20
C THR A 101 13.40 -13.36 6.71
N ALA A 102 12.87 -13.73 5.55
CA ALA A 102 13.08 -15.05 4.97
C ALA A 102 14.53 -15.23 4.48
N THR A 103 14.93 -16.49 4.27
CA THR A 103 16.23 -16.81 3.65
C THR A 103 16.33 -16.10 2.29
N PRO A 104 17.43 -15.36 2.02
CA PRO A 104 17.59 -14.67 0.75
C PRO A 104 17.52 -15.62 -0.44
N SER A 105 16.62 -15.33 -1.38
CA SER A 105 16.48 -16.06 -2.65
C SER A 105 15.98 -15.14 -3.77
N GLU A 106 16.00 -15.62 -5.00
CA GLU A 106 15.46 -14.85 -6.13
C GLU A 106 13.93 -14.72 -6.03
N GLU A 107 13.24 -15.78 -5.61
CA GLU A 107 11.80 -15.80 -5.37
C GLU A 107 11.41 -14.83 -4.26
N GLN A 108 12.23 -14.71 -3.21
CA GLN A 108 12.01 -13.76 -2.12
C GLN A 108 11.96 -12.33 -2.65
N VAL A 109 12.97 -11.90 -3.42
CA VAL A 109 13.03 -10.51 -3.93
C VAL A 109 12.00 -10.26 -5.03
N ILE A 110 11.65 -11.27 -5.83
CA ILE A 110 10.51 -11.20 -6.78
C ILE A 110 9.21 -10.99 -6.01
N GLY A 111 8.98 -11.74 -4.93
CA GLY A 111 7.79 -11.59 -4.09
C GLY A 111 7.68 -10.21 -3.45
N LEU A 112 8.79 -9.69 -2.92
CA LEU A 112 8.85 -8.32 -2.39
C LEU A 112 8.48 -7.29 -3.49
N GLY A 113 9.04 -7.45 -4.68
CA GLY A 113 8.79 -6.56 -5.79
C GLY A 113 7.33 -6.56 -6.28
N GLU A 114 6.74 -7.76 -6.37
CA GLU A 114 5.33 -7.96 -6.73
C GLU A 114 4.40 -7.27 -5.71
N LEU A 115 4.68 -7.42 -4.41
CA LEU A 115 3.91 -6.74 -3.36
C LEU A 115 4.00 -5.20 -3.48
N MET A 116 5.15 -4.65 -3.89
CA MET A 116 5.26 -3.21 -4.14
C MET A 116 4.37 -2.76 -5.29
N TYR A 117 4.35 -3.49 -6.42
CA TYR A 117 3.48 -3.15 -7.54
C TYR A 117 1.99 -3.26 -7.19
N GLN A 118 1.59 -4.30 -6.46
CA GLN A 118 0.23 -4.45 -5.99
C GLN A 118 -0.19 -3.29 -5.08
N CYS A 119 0.71 -2.86 -4.19
CA CYS A 119 0.46 -1.69 -3.37
C CYS A 119 0.25 -0.44 -4.25
N HIS A 120 1.16 -0.16 -5.19
CA HIS A 120 1.05 1.00 -6.06
C HIS A 120 -0.29 1.03 -6.80
N ASN A 121 -0.70 -0.10 -7.38
CA ASN A 121 -1.98 -0.22 -8.06
C ASN A 121 -3.17 0.02 -7.12
N SER A 122 -3.11 -0.51 -5.90
CA SER A 122 -4.16 -0.31 -4.89
C SER A 122 -4.26 1.15 -4.45
N TYR A 123 -3.13 1.85 -4.34
CA TYR A 123 -3.06 3.27 -4.00
C TYR A 123 -3.63 4.15 -5.13
N SER A 124 -3.23 3.89 -6.38
CA SER A 124 -3.77 4.60 -7.55
C SER A 124 -5.26 4.34 -7.74
N ALA A 125 -5.76 3.13 -7.43
CA ALA A 125 -7.20 2.82 -7.46
C ALA A 125 -8.02 3.62 -6.45
N CYS A 126 -7.39 4.15 -5.39
CA CYS A 126 -8.05 5.08 -4.45
C CYS A 126 -8.09 6.52 -4.96
N GLY A 127 -7.58 6.80 -6.17
CA GLY A 127 -7.46 8.15 -6.70
C GLY A 127 -6.28 8.94 -6.11
N LEU A 128 -5.39 8.30 -5.36
CA LEU A 128 -4.24 8.93 -4.70
C LEU A 128 -2.94 8.86 -5.52
N GLY A 129 -2.99 8.22 -6.69
CA GLY A 129 -1.87 8.10 -7.62
C GLY A 129 -1.52 9.41 -8.34
N SER A 130 -0.53 9.36 -9.23
CA SER A 130 -0.22 10.48 -10.13
C SER A 130 0.46 10.00 -11.40
N ASP A 131 0.25 10.70 -12.52
CA ASP A 131 0.87 10.36 -13.80
C ASP A 131 2.41 10.26 -13.71
N GLY A 132 3.03 11.12 -12.91
CA GLY A 132 4.47 11.15 -12.68
C GLY A 132 4.97 9.89 -11.98
N THR A 133 4.36 9.54 -10.85
CA THR A 133 4.72 8.34 -10.09
C THR A 133 4.44 7.07 -10.88
N ASP A 134 3.30 7.02 -11.60
CA ASP A 134 2.92 5.88 -12.42
C ASP A 134 3.89 5.68 -13.58
N ARG A 135 4.37 6.78 -14.18
CA ARG A 135 5.40 6.73 -15.22
C ARG A 135 6.73 6.19 -14.70
N LEU A 136 7.19 6.63 -13.52
CA LEU A 136 8.40 6.09 -12.90
C LEU A 136 8.26 4.59 -12.61
N VAL A 137 7.14 4.15 -12.03
CA VAL A 137 6.87 2.73 -11.76
C VAL A 137 6.88 1.91 -13.05
N ARG A 138 6.23 2.41 -14.12
CA ARG A 138 6.25 1.76 -15.45
C ARG A 138 7.65 1.70 -16.06
N LEU A 139 8.50 2.71 -15.85
CA LEU A 139 9.89 2.67 -16.31
C LEU A 139 10.68 1.58 -15.57
N VAL A 140 10.52 1.44 -14.26
CA VAL A 140 11.12 0.35 -13.48
C VAL A 140 10.65 -1.01 -14.00
N GLN A 141 9.34 -1.20 -14.21
CA GLN A 141 8.79 -2.45 -14.77
C GLN A 141 9.36 -2.79 -16.16
N LYS A 142 9.64 -1.77 -17.00
CA LYS A 142 10.28 -1.99 -18.29
C LYS A 142 11.74 -2.42 -18.15
N MET A 143 12.50 -1.79 -17.26
CA MET A 143 13.88 -2.22 -16.95
C MET A 143 13.91 -3.64 -16.40
N GLU A 144 12.91 -3.98 -15.60
CA GLU A 144 12.70 -5.33 -15.12
C GLU A 144 12.45 -6.29 -16.29
N LYS A 145 11.45 -6.07 -17.15
CA LYS A 145 11.07 -7.03 -18.20
C LYS A 145 12.11 -7.21 -19.32
N LEU A 146 13.03 -6.25 -19.49
CA LEU A 146 14.19 -6.41 -20.38
C LEU A 146 15.08 -7.61 -19.98
N LYS A 147 14.89 -8.18 -18.77
CA LYS A 147 15.37 -9.48 -18.27
C LYS A 147 15.21 -10.66 -19.25
N HIS A 148 14.13 -10.72 -20.02
CA HIS A 148 13.76 -11.95 -20.72
C HIS A 148 14.41 -12.13 -22.10
N SER A 149 15.27 -11.20 -22.52
CA SER A 149 15.84 -11.20 -23.89
C SER A 149 17.33 -11.54 -23.97
N LYS A 150 18.09 -11.48 -22.87
CA LYS A 150 19.55 -11.75 -22.86
C LYS A 150 19.99 -12.33 -21.51
N THR A 151 21.11 -13.03 -21.55
CA THR A 151 21.81 -13.84 -20.52
C THR A 151 22.18 -13.14 -19.21
N GLU A 152 21.49 -12.07 -18.82
CA GLU A 152 21.82 -11.27 -17.65
C GLU A 152 20.59 -11.05 -16.77
N ASN A 153 20.70 -11.52 -15.52
CA ASN A 153 19.67 -11.34 -14.51
C ASN A 153 19.45 -9.84 -14.25
N GLY A 154 18.25 -9.35 -14.54
CA GLY A 154 17.89 -7.97 -14.22
C GLY A 154 17.89 -7.73 -12.71
N THR A 155 18.19 -6.51 -12.33
CA THR A 155 18.59 -6.21 -10.95
C THR A 155 17.62 -5.33 -10.20
N LEU A 156 16.57 -4.81 -10.86
CA LEU A 156 15.39 -4.20 -10.22
C LEU A 156 14.24 -5.22 -10.19
N TYR A 157 13.40 -5.15 -9.16
CA TYR A 157 12.33 -6.14 -8.93
C TYR A 157 10.97 -5.53 -8.62
N GLY A 158 10.92 -4.28 -8.14
CA GLY A 158 9.66 -3.67 -7.75
C GLY A 158 9.77 -2.17 -7.57
N ALA A 159 8.63 -1.49 -7.69
CA ALA A 159 8.53 -0.07 -7.36
C ALA A 159 7.13 0.30 -6.89
N LYS A 160 7.05 1.28 -5.98
CA LYS A 160 5.78 1.89 -5.55
C LYS A 160 5.94 3.36 -5.20
N ILE A 161 4.85 4.09 -5.32
CA ILE A 161 4.72 5.42 -4.69
C ILE A 161 4.89 5.32 -3.16
N THR A 162 5.45 6.35 -2.55
CA THR A 162 5.58 6.49 -1.09
C THR A 162 5.30 7.94 -0.64
N GLY A 163 4.94 8.12 0.63
CA GLY A 163 4.48 9.40 1.18
C GLY A 163 2.96 9.58 1.09
N GLY A 164 2.49 10.83 1.14
CA GLY A 164 1.06 11.17 1.17
C GLY A 164 0.32 11.06 -0.18
N GLY A 165 1.00 10.70 -1.27
CA GLY A 165 0.38 10.56 -2.60
C GLY A 165 0.36 11.84 -3.43
N SER A 166 -0.42 11.80 -4.53
CA SER A 166 -0.60 12.89 -5.49
C SER A 166 0.69 13.43 -6.13
N GLY A 167 1.71 12.57 -6.23
CA GLY A 167 3.05 12.91 -6.68
C GLY A 167 4.12 12.45 -5.71
N GLY A 168 5.27 13.12 -5.74
CA GLY A 168 6.35 12.89 -4.78
C GLY A 168 7.30 11.78 -5.21
N THR A 169 7.46 10.77 -4.37
CA THR A 169 8.58 9.83 -4.42
C THR A 169 8.13 8.43 -4.82
N VAL A 170 8.96 7.75 -5.61
CA VAL A 170 8.85 6.32 -5.89
C VAL A 170 10.01 5.59 -5.22
N CYS A 171 9.69 4.59 -4.40
CA CYS A 171 10.64 3.64 -3.85
C CYS A 171 10.84 2.50 -4.84
N VAL A 172 12.08 2.09 -5.06
CA VAL A 172 12.47 0.99 -5.95
C VAL A 172 13.26 -0.05 -5.16
N ILE A 173 12.97 -1.33 -5.34
CA ILE A 173 13.75 -2.44 -4.77
C ILE A 173 14.59 -3.11 -5.86
N GLY A 174 15.86 -3.36 -5.52
CA GLY A 174 16.84 -3.93 -6.43
C GLY A 174 18.00 -4.62 -5.70
N ARG A 175 18.79 -5.40 -6.43
CA ARG A 175 20.08 -5.92 -5.97
C ARG A 175 21.03 -4.75 -5.76
N SER A 176 21.86 -4.83 -4.71
CA SER A 176 22.97 -3.91 -4.50
C SER A 176 24.09 -4.21 -5.50
N SER A 177 24.01 -3.61 -6.69
CA SER A 177 24.98 -3.80 -7.77
C SER A 177 25.12 -2.55 -8.64
N LEU A 178 26.27 -2.41 -9.30
CA LEU A 178 26.53 -1.31 -10.25
C LEU A 178 25.44 -1.21 -11.32
N ARG A 179 25.00 -2.36 -11.83
CA ARG A 179 23.94 -2.45 -12.84
C ARG A 179 22.61 -1.86 -12.36
N SER A 180 22.23 -2.08 -11.09
CA SER A 180 21.02 -1.44 -10.54
C SER A 180 21.15 0.07 -10.57
N SER A 181 22.30 0.61 -10.17
CA SER A 181 22.57 2.05 -10.20
C SER A 181 22.51 2.61 -11.64
N GLU A 182 23.10 1.91 -12.61
CA GLU A 182 23.00 2.27 -14.03
C GLU A 182 21.55 2.28 -14.53
N GLN A 183 20.76 1.27 -14.16
CA GLN A 183 19.33 1.20 -14.52
C GLN A 183 18.52 2.33 -13.90
N ILE A 184 18.80 2.71 -12.64
CA ILE A 184 18.16 3.87 -11.99
C ILE A 184 18.50 5.17 -12.72
N LEU A 185 19.76 5.39 -13.11
CA LEU A 185 20.16 6.56 -13.90
C LEU A 185 19.49 6.58 -15.29
N GLU A 186 19.35 5.42 -15.93
CA GLU A 186 18.63 5.33 -17.20
C GLU A 186 17.13 5.64 -17.05
N ILE A 187 16.49 5.19 -15.96
CA ILE A 187 15.11 5.56 -15.61
C ILE A 187 15.00 7.07 -15.42
N GLN A 188 15.92 7.68 -14.67
CA GLN A 188 15.97 9.11 -14.42
C GLN A 188 16.06 9.90 -15.73
N ARG A 189 16.96 9.50 -16.65
CA ARG A 189 17.10 10.10 -17.99
C ARG A 189 15.81 9.96 -18.82
N LYS A 190 15.24 8.75 -18.91
CA LYS A 190 13.99 8.50 -19.65
C LYS A 190 12.82 9.30 -19.10
N TYR A 191 12.76 9.49 -17.79
CA TYR A 191 11.74 10.32 -17.17
C TYR A 191 11.92 11.80 -17.54
N LYS A 192 13.15 12.33 -17.47
CA LYS A 192 13.47 13.70 -17.88
C LYS A 192 13.16 13.95 -19.34
N GLU A 193 13.53 13.03 -20.23
CA GLU A 193 13.22 13.15 -21.67
C GLU A 193 11.72 13.23 -21.93
N ALA A 194 10.91 12.50 -21.16
CA ALA A 194 9.46 12.47 -21.33
C ALA A 194 8.72 13.63 -20.66
N THR A 195 9.30 14.29 -19.65
CA THR A 195 8.58 15.24 -18.78
C THR A 195 9.25 16.59 -18.61
N GLY A 196 10.52 16.72 -19.01
CA GLY A 196 11.38 17.87 -18.70
C GLY A 196 11.92 17.90 -17.27
N PHE A 197 11.39 17.07 -16.36
CA PHE A 197 11.77 17.06 -14.95
C PHE A 197 12.84 15.99 -14.65
N MET A 198 13.88 16.35 -13.92
CA MET A 198 14.90 15.41 -13.44
C MET A 198 14.57 14.94 -12.02
N PRO A 199 14.13 13.69 -11.80
CA PRO A 199 13.87 13.20 -10.46
C PRO A 199 15.13 13.18 -9.62
N TYR A 200 15.04 13.57 -8.34
CA TYR A 200 16.14 13.41 -7.41
C TYR A 200 16.26 11.93 -6.99
N VAL A 201 17.47 11.36 -7.10
CA VAL A 201 17.77 9.99 -6.67
C VAL A 201 18.52 10.06 -5.34
N PHE A 202 18.03 9.31 -4.37
CA PHE A 202 18.70 9.14 -3.09
C PHE A 202 18.63 7.69 -2.64
N GLU A 203 19.66 7.26 -1.92
CA GLU A 203 19.79 5.92 -1.36
C GLU A 203 20.40 5.99 0.03
N GLY A 204 20.28 4.91 0.79
CA GLY A 204 20.81 4.80 2.15
C GLY A 204 19.73 4.88 3.23
N SER A 205 20.18 4.77 4.48
CA SER A 205 19.37 4.92 5.67
C SER A 205 19.98 6.00 6.56
N SER A 206 19.14 6.77 7.25
CA SER A 206 19.59 7.77 8.21
C SER A 206 19.40 7.27 9.66
N PRO A 207 20.21 7.73 10.61
CA PRO A 207 19.93 7.55 12.03
C PRO A 207 18.56 8.13 12.39
N GLY A 208 17.73 7.38 13.11
CA GLY A 208 16.52 7.93 13.73
C GLY A 208 16.85 8.99 14.78
N ALA A 209 15.86 9.81 15.17
CA ALA A 209 16.05 10.94 16.11
C ALA A 209 16.76 10.55 17.42
N GLY A 210 16.52 9.34 17.95
CA GLY A 210 17.20 8.85 19.15
C GLY A 210 18.70 8.62 18.97
N LYS A 211 19.14 8.21 17.78
CA LYS A 211 20.57 8.02 17.45
C LYS A 211 21.23 9.32 16.98
N PHE A 212 20.48 10.21 16.33
CA PHE A 212 20.97 11.51 15.85
C PHE A 212 21.10 12.55 16.98
N GLY A 213 20.32 12.41 18.06
CA GLY A 213 20.27 13.38 19.16
C GLY A 213 19.35 14.57 18.85
N TYR A 214 19.38 15.61 19.69
CA TYR A 214 18.56 16.82 19.51
C TYR A 214 19.33 18.10 19.88
N LEU A 215 18.96 19.21 19.22
CA LEU A 215 19.40 20.55 19.58
C LEU A 215 18.38 21.18 20.55
N LYS A 216 18.82 21.62 21.72
CA LYS A 216 17.97 22.34 22.69
C LYS A 216 18.20 23.84 22.56
N ILE A 217 17.23 24.55 21.99
CA ILE A 217 17.24 26.01 21.96
C ILE A 217 16.92 26.52 23.39
N ARG A 218 17.83 27.31 23.97
CA ARG A 218 17.61 28.01 25.25
C ARG A 218 17.47 29.50 24.97
N LYS A 219 16.46 30.13 25.55
CA LYS A 219 16.33 31.59 25.53
C LYS A 219 17.41 32.17 26.44
N ASN A 220 18.24 33.09 25.95
CA ASN A 220 19.14 33.84 26.81
C ASN A 220 18.30 34.66 27.79
N SER A 221 18.36 34.32 29.06
CA SER A 221 17.87 35.19 30.13
C SER A 221 18.79 36.41 30.17
N ALA A 222 18.25 37.62 29.97
CA ALA A 222 19.01 38.82 30.26
C ALA A 222 19.39 38.80 31.76
N PRO A 223 20.61 39.20 32.14
CA PRO A 223 20.98 39.29 33.55
C PRO A 223 20.04 40.27 34.26
N PRO A 224 19.68 40.02 35.54
CA PRO A 224 18.82 40.92 36.30
C PRO A 224 19.45 42.32 36.33
N SER A 225 18.64 43.34 36.02
CA SER A 225 19.02 44.74 36.21
C SER A 225 19.26 44.99 37.69
N THR A 226 20.49 45.39 38.04
CA THR A 226 20.89 45.86 39.37
C THR A 226 20.13 47.11 39.79
#